data_AF-A0A146K9I8-F1
#
_entry.id   AF-A0A146K9I8-F1
#
_cell.length_a   1.000
_cell.length_b   1.000
_cell.length_c   1.000
_cell.angle_alpha   90.00
_cell.angle_beta   90.00
_cell.angle_gamma   90.00
#
_symmetry.space_group_name_H-M   'P 1'
#
loop_
_entity.id
_entity.type
_entity.pdbx_description
1 polymer ?
#
loop_
_entity_poly.entity_id
_entity_poly.type
_entity_poly.pdbx_seq_one_letter_code
_entity_poly.pdbx_strand_id
1 'polypeptide(L)'
;ESEKQQLFELISKQTSSQKSWIQISQEIKTKTPRQCYDFYLTHKKLNTDTESTQNNDQKYHKWTKEEEKYLIELKYAKCLTWNKIQLEFPTLTLNQLKNKYRDLSDKQQMTQNQLIQNLKVSVNQLPIVKQEPVQEEISVDVSDLIKRTIQMLKGQEKRKITFNFENQQKPQQSSNLQNPRFQAISGTINTKEQEMQEIMDTAQMYEFE
;
A
#
# COMPACT_ATOMS: atom_id res chain seq x y z
N GLU A 1 -6.31 9.62 -36.63
CA GLU A 1 -7.43 8.69 -36.40
C GLU A 1 -7.16 7.27 -36.95
N SER A 2 -6.49 7.14 -38.11
CA SER A 2 -6.12 5.86 -38.75
C SER A 2 -5.43 4.83 -37.84
N GLU A 3 -4.37 5.20 -37.11
CA GLU A 3 -3.59 4.23 -36.30
C GLU A 3 -4.40 3.57 -35.17
N LYS A 4 -5.36 4.31 -34.59
CA LYS A 4 -6.23 3.79 -33.52
C LYS A 4 -7.10 2.67 -34.07
N GLN A 5 -7.74 2.90 -35.21
CA GLN A 5 -8.61 1.92 -35.85
C GLN A 5 -7.81 0.69 -36.27
N GLN A 6 -6.63 0.91 -36.86
CA GLN A 6 -5.71 -0.16 -37.25
C GLN A 6 -5.30 -1.04 -36.06
N LEU A 7 -4.99 -0.44 -34.90
CA LEU A 7 -4.68 -1.18 -33.69
C LEU A 7 -5.85 -2.06 -33.24
N PHE A 8 -7.07 -1.52 -33.20
CA PHE A 8 -8.25 -2.27 -32.77
C PHE A 8 -8.60 -3.40 -33.74
N GLU A 9 -8.43 -3.18 -35.04
CA GLU A 9 -8.62 -4.19 -36.07
C GLU A 9 -7.61 -5.34 -35.94
N LEU A 10 -6.33 -5.03 -35.70
CA LEU A 10 -5.30 -6.05 -35.46
C LEU A 10 -5.58 -6.85 -34.18
N ILE A 11 -6.08 -6.17 -33.14
CA ILE A 11 -6.45 -6.81 -31.89
C ILE A 11 -7.67 -7.73 -32.07
N SER A 12 -8.67 -7.35 -32.87
CA SER A 12 -9.85 -8.17 -33.12
C SER A 12 -9.55 -9.39 -34.00
N LYS A 13 -8.55 -9.30 -34.88
CA LYS A 13 -8.06 -10.42 -35.70
C LYS A 13 -7.32 -11.50 -34.90
N GLN A 14 -6.75 -11.17 -33.74
CA GLN A 14 -6.10 -12.17 -32.89
C GLN A 14 -7.15 -13.01 -32.14
N THR A 15 -7.27 -14.28 -32.51
CA THR A 15 -8.19 -15.25 -31.88
C THR A 15 -7.64 -15.85 -30.58
N SER A 16 -6.35 -15.65 -30.29
CA SER A 16 -5.70 -16.16 -29.10
C SER A 16 -6.15 -15.41 -27.84
N SER A 17 -6.28 -16.14 -26.73
CA SER A 17 -6.56 -15.56 -25.40
C SER A 17 -5.49 -14.56 -24.96
N GLN A 18 -4.27 -14.72 -25.45
CA GLN A 18 -3.14 -13.82 -25.22
C GLN A 18 -2.86 -12.99 -26.48
N LYS A 19 -2.83 -11.66 -26.32
CA LYS A 19 -2.54 -10.71 -27.40
C LYS A 19 -1.03 -10.57 -27.55
N SER A 20 -0.52 -10.76 -28.77
CA SER A 20 0.90 -10.57 -29.06
C SER A 20 1.16 -9.12 -29.47
N TRP A 21 1.55 -8.29 -28.50
CA TRP A 21 1.87 -6.87 -28.73
C TRP A 21 3.07 -6.66 -29.65
N ILE A 22 3.98 -7.64 -29.69
CA ILE A 22 5.13 -7.62 -30.58
C ILE A 22 4.66 -7.70 -32.04
N GLN A 23 3.79 -8.66 -32.37
CA GLN A 23 3.23 -8.79 -33.72
C GLN A 23 2.41 -7.56 -34.12
N ILE A 24 1.59 -7.05 -33.19
CA ILE A 24 0.78 -5.85 -33.45
C ILE A 24 1.66 -4.63 -33.77
N SER A 25 2.78 -4.46 -33.05
CA SER A 25 3.70 -3.34 -33.30
C SER A 25 4.47 -3.45 -34.62
N GLN A 26 4.66 -4.65 -35.16
CA GLN A 26 5.31 -4.84 -36.47
C GLN A 26 4.44 -4.27 -37.61
N GLU A 27 3.12 -4.32 -37.45
CA GLU A 27 2.15 -3.76 -38.39
C GLU A 27 1.97 -2.24 -38.22
N ILE A 28 2.19 -1.72 -37.00
CA ILE A 28 2.11 -0.28 -36.67
C ILE A 28 3.50 0.28 -36.44
N LYS A 29 4.22 0.54 -37.53
CA LYS A 29 5.65 0.93 -37.53
C LYS A 29 5.98 2.17 -36.68
N THR A 30 5.00 3.01 -36.38
CA THR A 30 5.16 4.24 -35.58
C THR A 30 5.10 3.99 -34.08
N LYS A 31 4.74 2.79 -33.62
CA LYS A 31 4.53 2.47 -32.21
C LYS A 31 5.36 1.27 -31.77
N THR A 32 5.90 1.34 -30.57
CA THR A 32 6.53 0.20 -29.91
C THR A 32 5.48 -0.76 -29.33
N PRO A 33 5.82 -2.05 -29.09
CA PRO A 33 4.90 -3.00 -28.45
C PRO A 33 4.29 -2.46 -27.15
N ARG A 34 5.10 -1.74 -26.37
CA ARG A 34 4.65 -1.13 -25.10
C ARG A 34 3.64 -0.02 -25.33
N GLN A 35 3.87 0.85 -26.31
CA GLN A 35 2.92 1.92 -26.66
C GLN A 35 1.59 1.33 -27.15
N CYS A 36 1.61 0.26 -27.95
CA CYS A 36 0.40 -0.47 -28.35
C CYS A 36 -0.38 -1.01 -27.14
N TYR A 37 0.32 -1.60 -26.15
CA TYR A 37 -0.29 -2.11 -24.93
C TYR A 37 -0.91 -1.00 -24.06
N ASP A 38 -0.15 0.07 -23.79
CA ASP A 38 -0.62 1.17 -22.94
C ASP A 38 -1.82 1.90 -23.60
N PHE A 39 -1.77 2.07 -24.93
CA PHE A 39 -2.88 2.63 -25.70
C PHE A 39 -4.11 1.73 -25.67
N TYR A 40 -3.93 0.41 -25.83
CA TYR A 40 -5.02 -0.55 -25.66
C TYR A 40 -5.62 -0.50 -24.25
N LEU A 41 -4.82 -0.50 -23.19
CA LEU A 41 -5.33 -0.42 -21.81
C LEU A 41 -6.16 0.84 -21.57
N THR A 42 -5.71 1.97 -22.12
CA THR A 42 -6.39 3.26 -22.00
C THR A 42 -7.75 3.24 -22.69
N HIS A 43 -7.81 2.66 -23.90
CA HIS A 43 -9.03 2.70 -24.72
C HIS A 43 -9.93 1.46 -24.61
N LYS A 44 -9.43 0.33 -24.09
CA LYS A 44 -10.25 -0.85 -23.78
C LYS A 44 -11.36 -0.50 -22.80
N LYS A 45 -11.07 0.40 -21.85
CA LYS A 45 -12.05 0.87 -20.87
C LYS A 45 -13.28 1.51 -21.52
N LEU A 46 -13.10 2.25 -22.62
CA LEU A 46 -14.18 2.96 -23.31
C LEU A 46 -15.10 2.04 -24.14
N ASN A 47 -14.59 0.92 -24.66
CA ASN A 47 -15.36 0.05 -25.57
C ASN A 47 -16.14 -1.06 -24.84
N THR A 48 -15.88 -1.31 -23.56
CA THR A 48 -16.68 -2.24 -22.74
C THR A 48 -17.97 -1.62 -22.19
N ASP A 49 -18.15 -0.32 -22.38
CA ASP A 49 -19.20 0.47 -21.73
C ASP A 49 -20.51 0.51 -22.54
N THR A 50 -20.67 -0.27 -23.62
CA THR A 50 -21.86 -0.18 -24.49
C THR A 50 -22.97 -1.18 -24.12
N GLU A 51 -22.67 -2.28 -23.40
CA GLU A 51 -23.72 -3.23 -22.95
C GLU A 51 -23.55 -3.74 -21.50
N SER A 52 -22.55 -3.28 -20.75
CA SER A 52 -22.32 -3.67 -19.35
C SER A 52 -22.22 -2.49 -18.36
N THR A 53 -22.80 -1.35 -18.74
CA THR A 53 -22.70 -0.05 -18.06
C THR A 53 -23.37 -0.02 -16.69
N GLN A 54 -24.22 -0.99 -16.34
CA GLN A 54 -24.84 -1.02 -15.01
C GLN A 54 -23.93 -1.55 -13.89
N ASN A 55 -22.75 -2.13 -14.18
CA ASN A 55 -21.88 -2.72 -13.15
C ASN A 55 -20.47 -2.10 -13.04
N ASN A 56 -20.09 -1.16 -13.91
CA ASN A 56 -18.75 -0.54 -13.84
C ASN A 56 -18.67 0.66 -12.87
N ASP A 57 -19.82 1.23 -12.45
CA ASP A 57 -19.87 2.24 -11.39
C ASP A 57 -19.52 1.67 -9.99
N GLN A 58 -19.45 0.34 -9.85
CA GLN A 58 -18.97 -0.31 -8.64
C GLN A 58 -17.44 -0.31 -8.48
N LYS A 59 -16.67 0.22 -9.44
CA LYS A 59 -15.20 0.06 -9.42
C LYS A 59 -14.50 0.87 -8.35
N TYR A 60 -15.11 1.95 -7.86
CA TYR A 60 -14.53 2.81 -6.86
C TYR A 60 -15.50 2.99 -5.69
N HIS A 61 -15.08 2.52 -4.52
CA HIS A 61 -15.82 2.77 -3.28
C HIS A 61 -15.91 4.27 -3.04
N LYS A 62 -17.14 4.77 -2.87
CA LYS A 62 -17.41 6.16 -2.53
C LYS A 62 -17.35 6.33 -1.02
N TRP A 63 -16.20 6.81 -0.56
CA TRP A 63 -15.96 7.09 0.86
C TRP A 63 -16.91 8.14 1.41
N THR A 64 -17.61 7.81 2.49
CA THR A 64 -18.37 8.80 3.28
C THR A 64 -17.47 9.47 4.31
N LYS A 65 -17.90 10.63 4.83
CA LYS A 65 -17.14 11.35 5.87
C LYS A 65 -17.07 10.54 7.17
N GLU A 66 -18.11 9.77 7.45
CA GLU A 66 -18.22 8.89 8.61
C GLU A 66 -17.20 7.74 8.51
N GLU A 67 -17.09 7.12 7.34
CA GLU A 67 -16.10 6.07 7.08
C GLU A 67 -14.67 6.62 7.16
N GLU A 68 -14.41 7.81 6.61
CA GLU A 68 -13.10 8.47 6.69
C GLU A 68 -12.72 8.75 8.16
N LYS A 69 -13.65 9.31 8.93
CA LYS A 69 -13.45 9.57 10.36
C LYS A 69 -13.20 8.28 11.13
N TYR A 70 -13.99 7.24 10.86
CA TYR A 70 -13.85 5.94 11.53
C TYR A 70 -12.50 5.28 11.19
N LEU A 71 -12.07 5.32 9.92
CA LEU A 71 -10.76 4.83 9.50
C LEU A 71 -9.61 5.53 10.24
N ILE A 72 -9.68 6.86 10.38
CA ILE A 72 -8.69 7.65 11.12
C ILE A 72 -8.71 7.26 12.61
N GLU A 73 -9.88 7.12 13.22
CA GLU A 73 -10.03 6.74 14.63
C GLU A 73 -9.42 5.37 14.91
N LEU A 74 -9.76 4.36 14.10
CA LEU A 74 -9.21 3.01 14.25
C LEU A 74 -7.68 3.01 14.15
N LYS A 75 -7.12 3.86 13.27
CA LYS A 75 -5.69 3.91 13.03
C LYS A 75 -4.92 4.71 14.09
N TYR A 76 -5.41 5.89 14.48
CA TYR A 76 -4.72 6.80 15.39
C TYR A 76 -5.13 6.63 16.85
N ALA A 77 -6.44 6.52 17.14
CA ALA A 77 -6.92 6.44 18.52
C ALA A 77 -6.78 5.03 19.10
N LYS A 78 -7.10 4.01 18.30
CA LYS A 78 -7.05 2.60 18.72
C LYS A 78 -5.75 1.90 18.33
N CYS A 79 -4.88 2.55 17.55
CA CYS A 79 -3.58 2.01 17.10
C CYS A 79 -3.67 0.62 16.43
N LEU A 80 -4.74 0.33 15.68
CA LEU A 80 -4.94 -0.98 15.08
C LEU A 80 -4.01 -1.25 13.88
N THR A 81 -3.74 -2.54 13.66
CA THR A 81 -3.05 -3.02 12.45
C THR A 81 -4.00 -3.04 11.26
N TRP A 82 -3.46 -2.92 10.04
CA TRP A 82 -4.29 -2.88 8.82
C TRP A 82 -5.19 -4.10 8.65
N ASN A 83 -4.72 -5.29 9.04
CA ASN A 83 -5.50 -6.51 8.99
C ASN A 83 -6.72 -6.45 9.93
N LYS A 84 -6.55 -5.89 11.14
CA LYS A 84 -7.67 -5.68 12.09
C LYS A 84 -8.65 -4.62 11.58
N ILE A 85 -8.13 -3.53 11.01
CA ILE A 85 -8.97 -2.47 10.41
C ILE A 85 -9.80 -3.04 9.25
N GLN A 86 -9.25 -3.95 8.43
CA GLN A 86 -9.99 -4.55 7.33
C GLN A 86 -11.22 -5.35 7.79
N LEU A 87 -11.16 -5.96 8.98
CA LEU A 87 -12.32 -6.67 9.54
C LEU A 87 -13.51 -5.73 9.81
N GLU A 88 -13.24 -4.45 10.06
CA GLU A 88 -14.25 -3.39 10.25
C GLU A 88 -14.82 -2.87 8.92
N PHE A 89 -14.14 -3.14 7.80
CA PHE A 89 -14.55 -2.72 6.45
C PHE A 89 -14.54 -3.92 5.48
N PRO A 90 -15.46 -4.90 5.63
CA PRO A 90 -15.40 -6.18 4.92
C PRO A 90 -15.55 -6.06 3.40
N THR A 91 -16.15 -4.97 2.91
CA THR A 91 -16.31 -4.70 1.47
C THR A 91 -15.07 -4.08 0.84
N LEU A 92 -14.09 -3.66 1.64
CA LEU A 92 -12.90 -2.94 1.18
C LEU A 92 -11.65 -3.80 1.26
N THR A 93 -10.86 -3.73 0.20
CA THR A 93 -9.54 -4.35 0.19
C THR A 93 -8.57 -3.54 1.06
N LEU A 94 -7.61 -4.24 1.65
CA LEU A 94 -6.56 -3.63 2.46
C LEU A 94 -5.80 -2.51 1.71
N ASN A 95 -5.62 -2.66 0.40
CA ASN A 95 -4.97 -1.65 -0.44
C ASN A 95 -5.81 -0.37 -0.59
N GLN A 96 -7.13 -0.49 -0.73
CA GLN A 96 -8.04 0.66 -0.76
C GLN A 96 -7.99 1.44 0.56
N LEU A 97 -8.00 0.73 1.70
CA LEU A 97 -7.89 1.34 3.04
C LEU A 97 -6.58 2.12 3.22
N LYS A 98 -5.44 1.52 2.84
CA LYS A 98 -4.12 2.16 2.91
C LYS A 98 -4.02 3.40 2.03
N ASN A 99 -4.48 3.28 0.78
CA ASN A 99 -4.48 4.40 -0.17
C ASN A 99 -5.34 5.55 0.37
N LYS A 100 -6.56 5.24 0.84
CA LYS A 100 -7.45 6.24 1.40
C LYS A 100 -6.84 6.95 2.61
N TYR A 101 -6.24 6.19 3.52
CA TYR A 101 -5.63 6.76 4.70
C TYR A 101 -4.47 7.70 4.36
N ARG A 102 -3.64 7.34 3.36
CA ARG A 102 -2.58 8.22 2.86
C ARG A 102 -3.17 9.54 2.33
N ASP A 103 -4.23 9.46 1.53
CA ASP A 103 -4.91 10.65 1.01
C ASP A 103 -5.48 11.53 2.15
N LEU A 104 -5.93 10.92 3.25
CA LEU A 104 -6.42 11.64 4.43
C LEU A 104 -5.28 12.27 5.25
N SER A 105 -4.14 11.58 5.40
CA SER A 105 -2.97 12.12 6.11
C SER A 105 -2.39 13.33 5.39
N ASP A 106 -2.33 13.29 4.06
CA ASP A 106 -1.81 14.39 3.26
C ASP A 106 -2.71 15.63 3.36
N LYS A 107 -4.03 15.43 3.35
CA LYS A 107 -5.02 16.51 3.57
C LYS A 107 -4.88 17.12 4.97
N GLN A 108 -4.71 16.31 6.01
CA GLN A 108 -4.57 16.83 7.38
C GLN A 108 -3.31 17.68 7.54
N GLN A 109 -2.17 17.26 6.96
CA GLN A 109 -0.95 18.06 6.97
C GLN A 109 -1.14 19.39 6.23
N MET A 110 -1.83 19.37 5.10
CA MET A 110 -2.14 20.60 4.34
C MET A 110 -3.00 21.57 5.15
N THR A 111 -4.06 21.09 5.82
CA THR A 111 -4.93 21.92 6.67
C THR A 111 -4.17 22.49 7.86
N GLN A 112 -3.32 21.69 8.52
CA GLN A 112 -2.52 22.17 9.65
C GLN A 112 -1.55 23.28 9.23
N ASN A 113 -0.88 23.13 8.08
CA ASN A 113 0.03 24.15 7.56
C ASN A 113 -0.69 25.43 7.16
N GLN A 114 -1.87 25.34 6.55
CA GLN A 114 -2.70 26.52 6.23
C GLN A 114 -3.14 27.25 7.50
N LEU A 115 -3.57 26.53 8.53
CA LEU A 115 -3.94 27.13 9.82
C LEU A 115 -2.74 27.84 10.47
N ILE A 116 -1.56 27.23 10.45
CA ILE A 116 -0.33 27.85 10.97
C ILE A 116 0.03 29.13 10.19
N GLN A 117 -0.10 29.12 8.85
CA GLN A 117 0.15 30.32 8.05
C GLN A 117 -0.84 31.44 8.36
N ASN A 118 -2.13 31.12 8.48
CA ASN A 118 -3.15 32.10 8.83
C ASN A 118 -2.92 32.70 10.22
N LEU A 119 -2.52 31.89 11.20
CA LEU A 119 -2.16 32.37 12.55
C LEU A 119 -0.93 33.29 12.52
N LYS A 120 0.10 32.96 11.74
CA LYS A 120 1.30 33.82 11.59
C LYS A 120 0.97 35.20 11.02
N VAL A 121 0.03 35.29 10.08
CA VAL A 121 -0.40 36.57 9.50
C VAL A 121 -1.13 37.42 10.54
N SER A 122 -1.92 36.80 11.42
CA SER A 122 -2.70 37.54 12.41
C SER A 122 -1.86 38.10 13.57
N VAL A 123 -0.74 37.47 13.92
CA VAL A 123 0.15 37.94 15.00
C VAL A 123 0.88 39.24 14.60
N ASN A 124 1.15 39.46 13.32
CA ASN A 124 1.86 40.66 12.85
C ASN A 124 0.97 41.91 12.70
N GLN A 125 -0.34 41.79 12.93
CA GLN A 125 -1.28 42.91 12.88
C GLN A 125 -1.78 43.33 14.26
N LEU A 126 -1.30 42.70 15.34
CA LEU A 126 -1.59 43.18 16.68
C LEU A 126 -0.83 44.50 16.87
N PRO A 127 -1.52 45.63 17.13
CA PRO A 127 -0.85 46.87 17.43
C PRO A 127 0.08 46.63 18.61
N ILE A 128 1.34 47.01 18.45
CA ILE A 128 2.34 46.99 19.51
C ILE A 128 1.82 47.95 20.58
N VAL A 129 1.03 47.44 21.51
CA VAL A 129 0.70 48.12 22.75
C VAL A 129 2.04 48.23 23.46
N LYS A 130 2.60 49.44 23.48
CA LYS A 130 3.76 49.77 24.30
C LYS A 130 3.40 49.41 25.74
N GLN A 131 3.84 48.23 26.18
CA GLN A 131 3.64 47.81 27.56
C GLN A 131 4.55 48.68 28.44
N GLU A 132 3.94 49.39 29.37
CA GLU A 132 4.64 49.88 30.56
C GLU A 132 5.14 48.67 31.36
N PRO A 133 6.35 48.76 31.94
CA PRO A 133 6.96 47.65 32.67
C PRO A 133 6.21 47.41 33.98
N VAL A 134 5.24 46.51 33.97
CA VAL A 134 4.68 45.93 35.19
C VAL A 134 5.57 44.76 35.59
N GLN A 135 6.36 44.96 36.63
CA GLN A 135 7.15 43.93 37.29
C GLN A 135 6.21 43.01 38.09
N GLU A 136 5.67 41.98 37.47
CA GLU A 136 5.09 40.84 38.20
C GLU A 136 5.85 39.56 37.84
N GLU A 137 6.70 39.13 38.78
CA GLU A 137 7.37 37.84 38.77
C GLU A 137 6.34 36.72 38.96
N ILE A 138 5.72 36.26 37.88
CA ILE A 138 5.02 34.97 37.89
C ILE A 138 6.00 33.92 37.38
N SER A 139 6.77 33.37 38.33
CA SER A 139 7.59 32.17 38.16
C SER A 139 6.68 30.96 37.95
N VAL A 140 6.21 30.76 36.72
CA VAL A 140 5.68 29.45 36.31
C VAL A 140 6.85 28.67 35.75
N ASP A 141 7.28 27.64 36.49
CA ASP A 141 8.42 26.80 36.12
C ASP A 141 8.12 26.01 34.83
N VAL A 142 8.49 26.61 33.69
CA VAL A 142 8.41 26.01 32.35
C VAL A 142 9.13 24.66 32.30
N SER A 143 10.09 24.42 33.20
CA SER A 143 10.80 23.15 33.35
C SER A 143 9.87 21.99 33.67
N ASP A 144 8.84 22.21 34.50
CA ASP A 144 7.92 21.15 34.90
C ASP A 144 6.95 20.76 33.79
N LEU A 145 6.57 21.70 32.93
CA LEU A 145 5.76 21.41 31.74
C LEU A 145 6.56 20.61 30.70
N ILE A 146 7.84 20.95 30.51
CA ILE A 146 8.76 20.22 29.62
C ILE A 146 9.01 18.80 30.16
N LYS A 147 9.25 18.64 31.46
CA LYS A 147 9.45 17.33 32.11
C LYS A 147 8.22 16.43 31.94
N ARG A 148 7.00 16.95 32.15
CA ARG A 148 5.74 16.19 31.95
C ARG A 148 5.59 15.69 30.51
N THR A 149 5.92 16.54 29.54
CA THR A 149 5.80 16.21 28.12
C THR A 149 6.80 15.11 27.72
N ILE A 150 8.05 15.20 28.19
CA ILE A 150 9.08 14.17 27.94
C ILE A 150 8.70 12.83 28.58
N GLN A 151 8.09 12.84 29.77
CA GLN A 151 7.68 11.62 30.46
C GLN A 151 6.54 10.88 29.74
N MET A 152 5.60 11.59 29.11
CA MET A 152 4.55 10.97 28.30
C MET A 152 5.10 10.29 27.04
N LEU A 153 6.10 10.89 26.38
CA LEU A 153 6.69 10.33 25.17
C LEU A 153 7.52 9.06 25.45
N LYS A 154 8.28 9.02 26.55
CA LYS A 154 9.06 7.83 26.95
C LYS A 154 8.18 6.62 27.33
N GLY A 155 6.94 6.84 27.76
CA GLY A 155 5.98 5.78 28.08
C GLY A 155 5.43 5.03 26.86
N GLN A 156 5.51 5.63 25.67
CA GLN A 156 4.99 5.05 24.41
C GLN A 156 5.97 4.08 23.75
N GLU A 157 7.29 4.21 23.99
CA GLU A 157 8.30 3.35 23.36
C GLU A 157 8.42 1.97 24.02
N LYS A 158 8.22 1.86 25.34
CA LYS A 158 8.32 0.57 26.05
C LYS A 158 7.25 -0.45 25.67
N ARG A 159 6.15 -0.03 25.02
CA ARG A 159 5.10 -0.95 24.55
C ARG A 159 5.33 -1.50 23.15
N LYS A 160 6.39 -1.07 22.44
CA LYS A 160 6.72 -1.57 21.10
C LYS A 160 7.72 -2.74 21.09
N ILE A 161 8.40 -3.04 22.19
CA ILE A 161 9.51 -4.01 22.20
C ILE A 161 9.10 -5.40 22.70
N THR A 162 8.00 -5.55 23.45
CA THR A 162 7.60 -6.84 24.05
C THR A 162 6.51 -7.61 23.29
N PHE A 163 6.41 -7.41 21.97
CA PHE A 163 5.35 -8.07 21.18
C PHE A 163 5.91 -8.64 19.88
N ASN A 164 6.86 -9.56 19.98
CA ASN A 164 7.26 -10.46 18.88
C ASN A 164 8.17 -11.56 19.42
N PHE A 165 7.67 -12.50 20.23
CA PHE A 165 8.36 -13.78 20.45
C PHE A 165 7.44 -14.89 20.97
N GLU A 166 6.22 -15.02 20.42
CA GLU A 166 5.40 -16.20 20.72
C GLU A 166 4.38 -16.47 19.61
N ASN A 167 4.86 -17.02 18.50
CA ASN A 167 4.04 -17.82 17.58
C ASN A 167 4.95 -18.63 16.65
N GLN A 168 5.64 -19.59 17.22
CA GLN A 168 6.08 -20.79 16.50
C GLN A 168 5.61 -22.00 17.31
N GLN A 169 4.57 -22.68 16.81
CA GLN A 169 4.39 -24.14 16.86
C GLN A 169 2.96 -24.52 16.45
N LYS A 170 2.81 -25.07 15.23
CA LYS A 170 2.28 -26.42 15.00
C LYS A 170 2.26 -26.75 13.50
N PRO A 171 2.98 -27.78 13.04
CA PRO A 171 2.72 -28.38 11.74
C PRO A 171 1.45 -29.25 11.84
N GLN A 172 0.41 -28.89 11.09
CA GLN A 172 -0.72 -29.80 10.87
C GLN A 172 -0.34 -30.81 9.79
N GLN A 173 -0.34 -32.07 10.20
CA GLN A 173 -0.29 -33.23 9.33
C GLN A 173 -1.64 -33.46 8.65
N SER A 174 -1.55 -34.00 7.43
CA SER A 174 -2.52 -34.86 6.74
C SER A 174 -3.89 -34.29 6.33
N SER A 175 -4.12 -34.22 5.03
CA SER A 175 -4.91 -35.27 4.36
C SER A 175 -4.64 -35.29 2.85
N ASN A 176 -4.24 -36.46 2.38
CA ASN A 176 -4.06 -36.85 0.99
C ASN A 176 -5.40 -36.75 0.25
N LEU A 177 -5.48 -35.89 -0.75
CA LEU A 177 -6.44 -36.00 -1.85
C LEU A 177 -5.64 -36.28 -3.11
N GLN A 178 -5.60 -37.57 -3.47
CA GLN A 178 -5.04 -38.05 -4.73
C GLN A 178 -5.88 -37.49 -5.89
N ASN A 179 -5.29 -36.60 -6.68
CA ASN A 179 -5.87 -36.10 -7.92
C ASN A 179 -4.97 -36.54 -9.08
N PRO A 180 -5.33 -37.56 -9.87
CA PRO A 180 -4.42 -38.22 -10.82
C PRO A 180 -4.20 -37.45 -12.14
N ARG A 181 -4.45 -36.14 -12.21
CA ARG A 181 -4.47 -35.38 -13.49
C ARG A 181 -3.27 -34.47 -13.77
N PHE A 182 -2.24 -34.49 -12.93
CA PHE A 182 -1.01 -33.73 -13.18
C PHE A 182 0.24 -34.59 -12.96
N GLN A 183 0.53 -35.49 -13.89
CA GLN A 183 1.84 -36.13 -14.01
C GLN A 183 2.47 -35.75 -15.35
N ALA A 184 3.02 -34.54 -15.43
CA ALA A 184 3.88 -34.18 -16.57
C ALA A 184 4.76 -32.93 -16.38
N ILE A 185 5.05 -32.43 -15.15
CA ILE A 185 6.01 -31.30 -15.00
C ILE A 185 6.73 -31.35 -13.64
N SER A 186 7.52 -32.39 -13.37
CA SER A 186 8.31 -32.50 -12.13
C SER A 186 9.70 -33.08 -12.38
N GLY A 187 10.39 -32.57 -13.41
CA GLY A 187 11.67 -33.11 -13.88
C GLY A 187 12.90 -32.21 -13.70
N THR A 188 12.83 -31.08 -12.98
CA THR A 188 13.95 -30.10 -12.97
C THR A 188 14.31 -29.50 -11.60
N ILE A 189 13.79 -30.02 -10.49
CA ILE A 189 14.07 -29.46 -9.14
C ILE A 189 15.07 -30.31 -8.33
N ASN A 190 15.37 -31.56 -8.73
CA ASN A 190 16.22 -32.46 -7.91
C ASN A 190 17.74 -32.26 -8.03
N THR A 191 18.25 -31.42 -8.94
CA THR A 191 19.70 -31.33 -9.15
C THR A 191 20.43 -30.50 -8.09
N LYS A 192 19.78 -29.45 -7.56
CA LYS A 192 20.41 -28.55 -6.58
C LYS A 192 20.47 -29.13 -5.16
N GLU A 193 19.54 -30.00 -4.81
CA GLU A 193 19.53 -30.65 -3.50
C GLU A 193 20.59 -31.75 -3.43
N GLN A 194 20.87 -32.42 -4.56
CA GLN A 194 21.94 -33.40 -4.68
C GLN A 194 23.34 -32.76 -4.61
N GLU A 195 23.55 -31.61 -5.28
CA GLU A 195 24.81 -30.86 -5.20
C GLU A 195 25.12 -30.36 -3.78
N MET A 196 24.09 -29.97 -3.02
CA MET A 196 24.26 -29.46 -1.67
C MET A 196 24.60 -30.57 -0.66
N GLN A 197 24.08 -31.78 -0.87
CA GLN A 197 24.41 -32.94 -0.05
C GLN A 197 25.86 -33.40 -0.25
N GLU A 198 26.36 -33.40 -1.50
CA GLU A 198 27.77 -33.72 -1.78
C GLU A 198 28.75 -32.72 -1.13
N ILE A 199 28.39 -31.43 -1.07
CA ILE A 199 29.20 -30.41 -0.39
C ILE A 199 29.23 -30.65 1.13
N MET A 200 28.10 -31.03 1.74
CA MET A 200 28.05 -31.32 3.18
C MET A 200 28.86 -32.57 3.55
N ASP A 201 28.77 -33.63 2.76
CA ASP A 201 29.52 -34.87 3.00
C ASP A 201 31.03 -34.65 2.81
N THR A 202 31.42 -33.78 1.87
CA THR A 202 32.83 -33.40 1.67
C THR A 202 33.37 -32.57 2.83
N ALA A 203 32.56 -31.67 3.42
CA ALA A 203 33.00 -30.85 4.54
C ALA A 203 33.25 -31.68 5.82
N GLN A 204 32.46 -32.73 6.06
CA GLN A 204 32.67 -33.62 7.21
C GLN A 204 33.96 -34.44 7.14
N MET A 205 34.49 -34.68 5.94
CA MET A 205 35.75 -35.41 5.75
C MET A 205 37.00 -34.62 6.16
N TYR A 206 36.95 -33.28 6.15
CA TYR A 206 38.10 -32.43 6.48
C TYR A 206 38.15 -31.97 7.95
N GLU A 207 37.20 -32.35 8.79
CA GLU A 207 37.21 -32.04 10.24
C GLU A 207 37.93 -33.10 11.10
N PHE A 208 38.50 -34.14 10.49
CA PHE A 208 39.16 -35.26 11.19
C PHE A 208 40.67 -35.41 10.91
N GLU A 209 41.31 -34.41 10.28
CA GLU A 209 42.78 -34.30 10.15
C GLU A 209 43.31 -33.09 10.93
#